data_AF-A0A837ISS6-F1
#
_entry.id   AF-A0A837ISS6-F1
#
_cell.length_a   1.000
_cell.length_b   1.000
_cell.length_c   1.000
_cell.angle_alpha   90.00
_cell.angle_beta   90.00
_cell.angle_gamma   90.00
#
_symmetry.space_group_name_H-M   'P 1'
#
loop_
_entity.id
_entity.type
_entity.pdbx_description
1 polymer ?
#
loop_
_entity_poly.entity_id
_entity_poly.type
_entity_poly.pdbx_seq_one_letter_code
_entity_poly.pdbx_strand_id
1 'polypeptide(L)' 'MLIDTHGHVNFNAFQGDNGEVLKRALEKDTWVIMPGTQYETSKRAVEIAESASGRGV' A
#
# COMPACT_ATOMS: atom_id res chain seq x y z
N MET A 1 15.01 -7.31 -4.17
CA MET A 1 13.57 -7.25 -4.43
C MET A 1 12.86 -8.33 -3.63
N LEU A 2 12.02 -7.92 -2.69
CA LEU A 2 11.06 -8.78 -1.97
C LEU A 2 9.64 -8.35 -2.32
N ILE A 3 8.70 -9.29 -2.33
CA ILE A 3 7.27 -9.02 -2.56
C ILE A 3 6.50 -9.60 -1.38
N ASP A 4 5.91 -8.71 -0.57
CA ASP A 4 4.87 -9.08 0.38
C ASP A 4 3.58 -9.31 -0.41
N THR A 5 3.21 -10.59 -0.53
CA THR A 5 2.07 -11.01 -1.33
C THR A 5 0.72 -10.66 -0.71
N HIS A 6 0.68 -10.28 0.58
CA HIS A 6 -0.56 -9.99 1.29
C HIS A 6 -0.32 -9.04 2.48
N GLY A 7 -0.49 -7.74 2.24
CA GLY A 7 -0.39 -6.71 3.29
C GLY A 7 -1.54 -5.72 3.27
N HIS A 8 -2.13 -5.40 4.42
CA HIS A 8 -3.27 -4.49 4.54
C HIS A 8 -2.86 -3.08 5.00
N VAL A 9 -1.96 -2.42 4.27
CA VAL A 9 -1.48 -1.06 4.60
C VAL A 9 -2.57 0.02 4.39
N ASN A 10 -3.64 -0.32 3.66
CA ASN A 10 -4.83 0.48 3.47
C ASN A 10 -5.83 0.48 4.65
N PHE A 11 -5.57 -0.29 5.72
CA PHE A 11 -6.47 -0.40 6.87
C PHE A 11 -6.24 0.70 7.91
N ASN A 12 -7.23 0.87 8.80
CA ASN A 12 -7.19 1.90 9.85
C ASN A 12 -6.02 1.75 10.82
N ALA A 13 -5.42 0.55 10.93
CA ALA A 13 -4.22 0.33 11.73
C ALA A 13 -3.01 1.17 11.27
N PHE A 14 -3.01 1.59 9.99
CA PHE A 14 -1.98 2.44 9.37
C PHE A 14 -2.54 3.82 8.98
N GLN A 15 -3.66 4.22 9.61
CA GLN A 15 -4.24 5.52 9.35
C GLN A 15 -3.32 6.62 9.90
N GLY A 16 -2.84 7.49 9.00
CA GLY A 16 -1.95 8.60 9.34
C GLY A 16 -0.47 8.35 9.02
N ASP A 17 -0.06 7.09 8.79
CA ASP A 17 1.33 6.73 8.48
C ASP A 17 1.51 5.75 7.32
N ASN A 18 0.44 5.31 6.64
CA ASN A 18 0.49 4.40 5.49
C ASN A 18 1.52 4.80 4.42
N GLY A 19 1.62 6.10 4.08
CA GLY A 19 2.61 6.61 3.13
C GLY A 19 4.04 6.46 3.60
N GLU A 20 4.32 6.66 4.90
CA GLU A 20 5.66 6.47 5.48
C GLU A 20 6.03 4.99 5.56
N VAL A 21 5.06 4.11 5.82
CA VAL A 21 5.27 2.65 5.80
C VAL A 21 5.65 2.20 4.39
N LEU A 22 4.87 2.59 3.38
CA LEU A 22 5.13 2.20 1.99
C LEU A 22 6.44 2.81 1.46
N LYS A 23 6.74 4.06 1.82
CA LYS A 23 8.02 4.68 1.46
C LYS A 23 9.21 3.88 2.02
N ARG A 24 9.18 3.50 3.30
CA ARG A 24 10.24 2.68 3.91
C ARG A 24 10.35 1.29 3.28
N ALA A 25 9.23 0.69 2.85
CA ALA A 25 9.23 -0.59 2.16
C ALA A 25 9.93 -0.47 0.79
N LEU A 26 9.57 0.55 0.00
CA LEU A 26 10.16 0.81 -1.31
C LEU A 26 11.65 1.18 -1.22
N GLU A 27 12.07 1.96 -0.21
CA GLU A 27 13.48 2.25 0.07
C GLU A 27 14.32 0.98 0.32
N LYS A 28 13.69 -0.11 0.75
CA LYS A 28 14.30 -1.43 0.95
C LYS A 28 14.03 -2.42 -0.18
N ASP A 29 13.57 -1.94 -1.34
CA ASP A 29 13.21 -2.76 -2.50
C ASP A 29 12.21 -3.88 -2.13
N THR A 30 11.24 -3.53 -1.26
CA THR A 30 10.13 -4.38 -0.84
C THR A 30 8.81 -3.82 -1.35
N TRP A 31 8.10 -4.63 -2.12
CA TRP A 31 6.80 -4.29 -2.69
C TRP A 31 5.69 -4.96 -1.91
N VAL A 32 4.52 -4.33 -1.82
CA VAL A 32 3.38 -4.84 -1.05
C VAL A 32 2.15 -4.94 -1.93
N ILE A 33 1.55 -6.11 -1.99
CA ILE A 33 0.24 -6.32 -2.60
C ILE A 33 -0.82 -6.06 -1.53
N MET A 34 -1.74 -5.12 -1.81
CA MET A 34 -2.85 -4.77 -0.92
C MET A 34 -4.16 -5.43 -1.38
N PRO A 35 -4.46 -6.68 -0.97
CA PRO A 35 -5.70 -7.34 -1.37
C PRO A 35 -6.93 -6.64 -0.78
N GLY A 36 -7.94 -6.47 -1.64
CA GLY A 36 -9.22 -5.90 -1.26
C GLY A 36 -10.07 -6.86 -0.43
N THR A 37 -10.79 -6.33 0.56
CA THR A 37 -11.76 -7.10 1.37
C THR A 37 -13.17 -6.54 1.26
N GLN A 38 -13.29 -5.23 1.12
CA GLN A 38 -14.53 -4.48 0.93
C GLN A 38 -14.30 -3.37 -0.09
N TYR A 39 -15.33 -2.96 -0.82
CA TYR A 39 -15.23 -1.94 -1.87
C TYR A 39 -14.46 -0.68 -1.42
N GLU A 40 -14.85 -0.09 -0.28
CA GLU A 40 -14.20 1.12 0.24
C GLU A 40 -12.73 0.91 0.58
N THR A 41 -12.38 -0.24 1.17
CA THR A 41 -10.99 -0.58 1.47
C THR A 41 -10.17 -0.81 0.20
N SER A 42 -10.78 -1.41 -0.84
CA SER A 42 -10.14 -1.64 -2.14
C SER A 42 -9.90 -0.33 -2.87
N LYS A 43 -10.89 0.57 -2.88
CA LYS A 43 -10.76 1.91 -3.47
C LYS A 43 -9.62 2.68 -2.83
N ARG A 44 -9.55 2.69 -1.50
CA ARG A 44 -8.45 3.33 -0.77
C ARG A 44 -7.09 2.71 -1.11
N ALA A 45 -7.01 1.40 -1.32
CA ALA A 45 -5.76 0.75 -1.72
C ALA A 45 -5.26 1.28 -3.08
N VAL A 46 -6.17 1.47 -4.04
CA VAL A 46 -5.85 2.07 -5.35
C VAL A 46 -5.39 3.52 -5.19
N GLU A 47 -6.14 4.34 -4.45
CA GLU A 47 -5.78 5.75 -4.19
C GLU A 47 -4.39 5.89 -3.55
N ILE A 48 -4.08 5.02 -2.57
CA ILE A 48 -2.76 4.97 -1.93
C ILE A 48 -1.69 4.59 -2.96
N ALA A 49 -1.92 3.54 -3.75
CA ALA A 49 -0.96 3.07 -4.76
C ALA A 49 -0.64 4.16 -5.81
N GLU A 50 -1.66 4.86 -6.30
CA GLU A 50 -1.51 5.97 -7.26
C GLU A 50 -0.71 7.14 -6.64
N SER A 51 -0.96 7.47 -5.38
CA SER A 51 -0.25 8.55 -4.67
C SER A 51 1.21 8.22 -4.38
N ALA A 52 1.52 6.96 -4.10
CA ALA A 52 2.86 6.52 -3.69
C ALA A 52 3.84 6.37 -4.87
N SER A 53 3.32 6.10 -6.06
CA SER A 53 4.15 5.65 -7.20
C SER A 53 4.34 6.71 -8.28
N GLY A 54 3.47 7.74 -8.39
CA GLY A 54 3.45 8.65 -9.55
C GLY A 54 3.32 7.93 -10.91
N ARG A 55 3.09 6.61 -10.87
CA ARG A 55 3.02 5.65 -11.96
C ARG A 55 2.22 4.50 -11.36
N GLY A 56 0.89 4.58 -11.49
CA GLY A 56 0.01 3.49 -11.07
C GLY A 56 0.62 2.15 -11.47
N VAL A 57 0.88 1.33 -10.46
CA VAL A 57 1.25 -0.09 -10.58
C VAL A 57 0.03 -0.91 -10.23
#